data_AF-A0A6P8LVT2-F1
#
_entry.id   AF-A0A6P8LVT2-F1
#
_cell.length_a   1.000
_cell.length_b   1.000
_cell.length_c   1.000
_cell.angle_alpha   90.00
_cell.angle_beta   90.00
_cell.angle_gamma   90.00
#
_symmetry.space_group_name_H-M   'P 1'
#
loop_
_entity.id
_entity.type
_entity.pdbx_description
1 polymer ?
#
loop_
_entity_poly.entity_id
_entity_poly.type
_entity_poly.pdbx_seq_one_letter_code
_entity_poly.pdbx_strand_id
1 'polypeptide(L)'
;MLPKYNYFFYANACHVCKKFGGKISLKRCGNCTMISYCSKEHQKMHWSQHKDLCNAICNILKDNQLSTFLNIQQNVDIKAWTQMKMNFMLLVAIKVGRKLEHYEEQMFKFLRLCVVCHDQNIRVLEDCPNCPNTSFCTKHKDDIVHKRYCDLIKLCFNLDVISITHERKIPKMRIPYHINHVNLPKNMKDFIDSYIEPWKNSHMSIVEETMINSEYLSRPLTFLYAMQKLRYLLNGNSFVVHIIAANMIDIDSIELWEILLHWLPCITTVQIFLIGPELSIDSVSVNLCKDCQYDNKQLLIQICSMLYENYTNDDSYVKPDFIVGYNAGIHECEDFRSENYSWRQSLEIVAEQNCPLILTSYTSTEAEKEQIRLNEVLNNHVKYTYFEQNPFSSLRPYRDFENEGIYYQNQYIIIYENLNSYSNRYF
;
A
#
# COMPACT_ATOMS: atom_id res chain seq x y z
N MET A 1 -22.90 6.40 -3.02
CA MET A 1 -21.64 6.09 -3.74
C MET A 1 -20.82 7.36 -3.77
N LEU A 2 -19.58 7.33 -3.27
CA LEU A 2 -18.69 8.49 -3.27
C LEU A 2 -18.36 8.88 -4.73
N PRO A 3 -18.31 10.18 -5.07
CA PRO A 3 -17.87 10.59 -6.39
C PRO A 3 -16.45 10.09 -6.65
N LYS A 4 -16.21 9.51 -7.82
CA LYS A 4 -14.90 8.96 -8.23
C LYS A 4 -13.74 9.94 -8.06
N TYR A 5 -13.98 11.24 -8.19
CA TYR A 5 -12.95 12.26 -7.98
C TYR A 5 -12.49 12.39 -6.52
N ASN A 6 -13.19 11.82 -5.53
CA ASN A 6 -12.76 11.77 -4.13
C ASN A 6 -11.86 10.57 -3.79
N TYR A 7 -11.47 9.76 -4.78
CA TYR A 7 -10.61 8.59 -4.53
C TYR A 7 -9.15 8.99 -4.32
N PHE A 8 -8.75 10.19 -4.76
CA PHE A 8 -7.40 10.72 -4.56
C PHE A 8 -7.37 12.25 -4.71
N PHE A 9 -6.31 12.87 -4.19
CA PHE A 9 -6.09 14.31 -4.14
C PHE A 9 -4.67 14.68 -4.59
N TYR A 10 -4.58 15.73 -5.40
CA TYR A 10 -3.32 16.38 -5.77
C TYR A 10 -3.49 17.88 -5.62
N ALA A 11 -2.55 18.49 -4.89
CA ALA A 11 -2.59 19.91 -4.57
C ALA A 11 -2.70 20.76 -5.83
N ASN A 12 -1.96 20.48 -6.90
CA ASN A 12 -1.87 21.32 -8.10
C ASN A 12 -2.67 20.75 -9.28
N ALA A 13 -3.79 20.08 -9.01
CA ALA A 13 -4.80 19.70 -10.00
C ALA A 13 -6.19 20.23 -9.64
N CYS A 14 -7.09 20.30 -10.62
CA CYS A 14 -8.50 20.49 -10.32
C CYS A 14 -9.02 19.25 -9.61
N HIS A 15 -9.58 19.40 -8.41
CA HIS A 15 -10.06 18.26 -7.63
C HIS A 15 -11.15 17.46 -8.35
N VAL A 16 -12.03 18.13 -9.09
CA VAL A 16 -13.18 17.49 -9.74
C VAL A 16 -12.80 16.83 -11.07
N CYS A 17 -12.24 17.59 -12.02
CA CYS A 17 -11.97 17.06 -13.37
C CYS A 17 -10.57 16.49 -13.56
N LYS A 18 -9.71 16.53 -12.53
CA LYS A 18 -8.34 16.02 -12.56
C LYS A 18 -7.52 16.56 -13.75
N LYS A 19 -7.74 17.83 -14.14
CA LYS A 19 -6.86 18.53 -15.10
C LYS A 19 -5.82 19.34 -14.35
N PHE A 20 -4.59 19.36 -14.86
CA PHE A 20 -3.46 20.14 -14.33
C PHE A 20 -2.56 20.67 -15.46
N GLY A 21 -1.54 21.44 -15.10
CA GLY A 21 -0.49 21.94 -16.00
C GLY A 21 -0.67 23.41 -16.40
N GLY A 22 0.36 24.01 -17.00
CA GLY A 22 0.46 25.46 -17.23
C GLY A 22 -0.64 26.09 -18.10
N LYS A 23 -1.43 25.29 -18.82
CA LYS A 23 -2.60 25.76 -19.60
C LYS A 23 -3.89 25.82 -18.79
N ILE A 24 -3.90 25.29 -17.57
CA ILE A 24 -5.07 25.22 -16.69
C ILE A 24 -4.96 26.28 -15.61
N SER A 25 -5.87 27.26 -15.62
CA SER A 25 -5.97 28.26 -14.55
C SER A 25 -6.68 27.64 -13.34
N LEU A 26 -5.91 27.27 -12.31
CA LEU A 26 -6.43 26.75 -11.05
C LEU A 26 -6.77 27.88 -10.07
N LYS A 27 -7.96 27.82 -9.50
CA LYS A 27 -8.44 28.71 -8.45
C LYS A 27 -8.46 27.94 -7.13
N ARG A 28 -7.73 28.44 -6.15
CA ARG A 28 -7.69 27.88 -4.80
C ARG A 28 -9.00 28.18 -4.08
N CYS A 29 -9.42 27.30 -3.17
CA CYS A 29 -10.50 27.60 -2.24
C CYS A 29 -10.19 28.90 -1.50
N GLY A 30 -11.07 29.90 -1.60
CA GLY A 30 -10.83 31.23 -1.05
C GLY A 30 -10.77 31.30 0.49
N ASN A 31 -11.15 30.22 1.17
CA ASN A 31 -11.12 30.15 2.63
C ASN A 31 -9.93 29.34 3.13
N CYS A 32 -9.88 28.02 2.87
CA CYS A 32 -8.78 27.17 3.37
C CYS A 32 -7.52 27.18 2.50
N THR A 33 -7.63 27.53 1.22
CA THR A 33 -6.54 27.53 0.21
C THR A 33 -5.86 26.18 -0.09
N MET A 34 -6.21 25.11 0.63
CA MET A 34 -5.61 23.77 0.53
C MET A 34 -6.07 22.91 -0.67
N ILE A 35 -7.07 23.36 -1.43
CA ILE A 35 -7.63 22.63 -2.57
C ILE A 35 -7.89 23.56 -3.75
N SER A 36 -7.76 23.06 -4.98
CA SER A 36 -7.97 23.82 -6.21
C SER A 36 -9.04 23.28 -7.14
N TYR A 37 -9.64 24.20 -7.90
CA TYR A 37 -10.62 23.92 -8.96
C TYR A 37 -10.27 24.74 -10.21
N CYS A 38 -10.50 24.20 -11.40
CA CYS A 38 -10.31 24.97 -12.63
C CYS A 38 -11.44 26.00 -12.89
N SER A 39 -12.56 25.91 -12.16
CA SER A 39 -13.70 26.81 -12.35
C SER A 39 -14.60 26.89 -11.10
N LYS A 40 -15.48 27.90 -11.06
CA LYS A 40 -16.45 28.08 -9.96
C LYS A 40 -17.49 26.96 -9.96
N GLU A 41 -17.79 26.38 -11.12
CA GLU A 41 -18.73 25.28 -11.30
C GLU A 41 -18.22 24.01 -10.63
N HIS A 42 -16.94 23.65 -10.84
CA HIS A 42 -16.33 22.52 -10.13
C HIS A 42 -16.22 22.76 -8.62
N GLN A 43 -15.94 24.00 -8.19
CA GLN A 43 -15.97 24.34 -6.76
C GLN A 43 -17.38 24.13 -6.17
N LYS A 44 -18.44 24.61 -6.84
CA LYS A 44 -19.83 24.42 -6.41
C LYS A 44 -20.22 22.94 -6.36
N MET A 45 -19.79 22.16 -7.35
CA MET A 45 -20.06 20.72 -7.41
C MET A 45 -19.49 19.96 -6.20
N HIS A 46 -18.30 20.34 -5.74
CA HIS A 46 -17.65 19.70 -4.60
C HIS A 46 -18.02 20.33 -3.24
N TRP A 47 -18.66 21.50 -3.24
CA TRP A 47 -18.83 22.32 -2.02
C TRP A 47 -19.55 21.60 -0.88
N SER A 48 -20.59 20.82 -1.17
CA SER A 48 -21.34 20.08 -0.14
C SER A 48 -20.49 19.06 0.60
N GLN A 49 -19.45 18.52 -0.02
CA GLN A 49 -18.51 17.57 0.59
C GLN A 49 -17.37 18.31 1.30
N HIS A 50 -16.87 19.41 0.72
CA HIS A 50 -15.72 20.15 1.25
C HIS A 50 -16.05 21.11 2.40
N LYS A 51 -17.28 21.64 2.48
CA LYS A 51 -17.66 22.76 3.36
C LYS A 51 -17.26 22.55 4.82
N ASP A 52 -17.57 21.38 5.37
CA ASP A 52 -17.35 21.11 6.80
C ASP A 52 -15.86 21.01 7.13
N LEU A 53 -15.10 20.30 6.29
CA LEU A 53 -13.64 20.26 6.37
C LEU A 53 -13.03 21.66 6.24
N CYS A 54 -13.49 22.44 5.27
CA CYS A 54 -13.02 23.80 5.02
C CYS A 54 -13.20 24.70 6.24
N ASN A 55 -14.38 24.66 6.87
CA ASN A 55 -14.68 25.42 8.08
C ASN A 55 -13.83 24.98 9.26
N ALA A 56 -13.65 23.67 9.46
CA ALA A 56 -12.81 23.14 10.53
C ALA A 56 -11.36 23.58 10.39
N ILE A 57 -10.78 23.44 9.19
CA ILE A 57 -9.43 23.94 8.86
C ILE A 57 -9.32 25.42 9.21
N CYS A 58 -10.24 26.27 8.73
CA CYS A 58 -10.16 27.71 8.95
C CYS A 58 -10.35 28.12 10.40
N ASN A 59 -11.18 27.43 11.17
CA ASN A 59 -11.32 27.69 12.61
C ASN A 59 -10.02 27.39 13.34
N ILE A 60 -9.44 26.21 13.08
CA ILE A 60 -8.18 25.78 13.67
C ILE A 60 -7.04 26.75 13.33
N LEU A 61 -6.96 27.22 12.08
CA LEU A 61 -5.96 28.20 11.65
C LEU A 61 -6.17 29.61 12.26
N LYS A 62 -7.42 30.01 12.55
CA LYS A 62 -7.75 31.32 13.15
C LYS A 62 -7.51 31.38 14.66
N ASP A 63 -7.61 30.26 15.36
CA ASP A 63 -7.53 30.21 16.83
C ASP A 63 -6.11 30.48 17.40
N ASN A 64 -5.17 30.96 16.57
CA ASN A 64 -3.83 31.46 16.90
C ASN A 64 -2.90 30.55 17.71
N GLN A 65 -3.35 29.40 18.20
CA GLN A 65 -2.52 28.35 18.80
C GLN A 65 -1.60 27.68 17.77
N LEU A 66 -1.90 27.82 16.47
CA LEU A 66 -1.10 27.30 15.34
C LEU A 66 -0.18 28.33 14.68
N SER A 67 -0.24 29.60 15.07
CA SER A 67 0.73 30.61 14.59
C SER A 67 2.17 30.24 14.97
N THR A 68 2.36 29.38 15.98
CA THR A 68 3.63 28.77 16.37
C THR A 68 3.94 27.47 15.60
N PHE A 69 2.92 26.74 15.15
CA PHE A 69 3.06 25.46 14.41
C PHE A 69 3.37 25.64 12.92
N LEU A 70 2.89 26.71 12.28
CA LEU A 70 3.14 26.97 10.85
C LEU A 70 4.30 27.95 10.60
N ASN A 71 4.81 28.59 11.65
CA ASN A 71 6.01 29.44 11.62
C ASN A 71 7.29 28.67 11.97
N ILE A 72 7.27 27.33 11.91
CA ILE A 72 8.47 26.55 12.21
C ILE A 72 9.53 26.91 11.17
N GLN A 73 10.70 27.26 11.71
CA GLN A 73 11.88 27.71 11.00
C GLN A 73 12.27 26.78 9.85
N GLN A 74 12.91 27.35 8.84
CA GLN A 74 13.55 26.62 7.74
C GLN A 74 14.41 25.47 8.30
N ASN A 75 14.35 24.27 7.70
CA ASN A 75 15.10 23.06 8.04
C ASN A 75 14.60 22.22 9.23
N VAL A 76 13.31 21.87 9.27
CA VAL A 76 12.77 20.86 10.19
C VAL A 76 13.15 19.46 9.71
N ASP A 77 13.58 18.58 10.62
CA ASP A 77 13.81 17.16 10.31
C ASP A 77 12.51 16.47 9.82
N ILE A 78 12.66 15.48 8.94
CA ILE A 78 11.57 14.79 8.24
C ILE A 78 10.54 14.24 9.23
N LYS A 79 10.99 13.63 10.33
CA LYS A 79 10.08 13.05 11.34
C LYS A 79 9.20 14.10 12.02
N ALA A 80 9.80 15.21 12.44
CA ALA A 80 9.06 16.30 13.08
C ALA A 80 8.07 16.93 12.10
N TRP A 81 8.43 17.01 10.82
CA TRP A 81 7.53 17.47 9.77
C TRP A 81 6.34 16.53 9.53
N THR A 82 6.57 15.23 9.39
CA THR A 82 5.53 14.20 9.28
C THR A 82 4.58 14.25 10.47
N GLN A 83 5.12 14.31 11.70
CA GLN A 83 4.33 14.42 12.92
C GLN A 83 3.45 15.68 12.92
N MET A 84 3.97 16.80 12.42
CA MET A 84 3.21 18.04 12.33
C MET A 84 1.98 17.89 11.42
N LYS A 85 2.14 17.28 10.24
CA LYS A 85 1.02 17.00 9.32
C LYS A 85 -0.03 16.12 10.00
N MET A 86 0.40 15.07 10.69
CA MET A 86 -0.49 14.13 11.37
C MET A 86 -1.25 14.80 12.52
N ASN A 87 -0.58 15.61 13.34
CA ASN A 87 -1.22 16.38 14.40
C ASN A 87 -2.25 17.36 13.84
N PHE A 88 -1.92 18.07 12.75
CA PHE A 88 -2.87 18.99 12.12
C PHE A 88 -4.10 18.25 11.57
N MET A 89 -3.88 17.12 10.89
CA MET A 89 -4.95 16.26 10.39
C MET A 89 -5.85 15.76 11.55
N LEU A 90 -5.26 15.32 12.67
CA LEU A 90 -5.98 14.83 13.84
C LEU A 90 -6.84 15.92 14.49
N LEU A 91 -6.29 17.13 14.67
CA LEU A 91 -7.03 18.27 15.19
C LEU A 91 -8.24 18.60 14.31
N VAL A 92 -8.05 18.57 12.98
CA VAL A 92 -9.15 18.79 12.03
C VAL A 92 -10.17 17.67 12.12
N ALA A 93 -9.76 16.39 12.17
CA ALA A 93 -10.68 15.26 12.32
C ALA A 93 -11.55 15.37 13.57
N ILE A 94 -10.94 15.74 14.71
CA ILE A 94 -11.66 16.00 15.98
C ILE A 94 -12.68 17.13 15.81
N LYS A 95 -12.28 18.23 15.17
CA LYS A 95 -13.16 19.40 14.96
C LYS A 95 -14.31 19.10 14.00
N VAL A 96 -14.07 18.29 12.97
CA VAL A 96 -15.10 17.85 12.02
C VAL A 96 -16.05 16.83 12.68
N GLY A 97 -15.58 16.06 13.66
CA GLY A 97 -16.40 15.11 14.42
C GLY A 97 -16.69 13.79 13.70
N ARG A 98 -15.89 13.44 12.67
CA ARG A 98 -15.95 12.17 11.96
C ARG A 98 -14.56 11.78 11.44
N LYS A 99 -14.39 10.52 11.04
CA LYS A 99 -13.24 10.10 10.25
C LYS A 99 -13.20 10.93 8.95
N LEU A 100 -11.99 11.36 8.59
CA LEU A 100 -11.76 12.05 7.32
C LEU A 100 -11.93 11.07 6.16
N GLU A 101 -12.49 11.54 5.04
CA GLU A 101 -12.48 10.77 3.80
C GLU A 101 -11.04 10.69 3.26
N HIS A 102 -10.75 9.68 2.46
CA HIS A 102 -9.39 9.41 1.98
C HIS A 102 -8.73 10.62 1.28
N TYR A 103 -9.45 11.33 0.41
CA TYR A 103 -8.91 12.53 -0.22
C TYR A 103 -8.68 13.68 0.76
N GLU A 104 -9.48 13.76 1.84
CA GLU A 104 -9.33 14.78 2.88
C GLU A 104 -8.06 14.53 3.69
N GLU A 105 -7.75 13.27 4.04
CA GLU A 105 -6.47 12.90 4.63
C GLU A 105 -5.30 13.27 3.70
N GLN A 106 -5.45 12.97 2.41
CA GLN A 106 -4.43 13.31 1.41
C GLN A 106 -4.19 14.83 1.28
N MET A 107 -5.16 15.68 1.61
CA MET A 107 -4.95 17.14 1.67
C MET A 107 -3.92 17.56 2.73
N PHE A 108 -3.80 16.79 3.82
CA PHE A 108 -2.81 17.03 4.88
C PHE A 108 -1.49 16.30 4.61
N LYS A 109 -1.57 15.09 4.05
CA LYS A 109 -0.38 14.31 3.65
C LYS A 109 0.42 15.03 2.54
N PHE A 110 -0.27 15.64 1.58
CA PHE A 110 0.32 16.31 0.41
C PHE A 110 -0.05 17.80 0.34
N LEU A 111 0.35 18.56 1.35
CA LEU A 111 0.12 20.00 1.44
C LEU A 111 0.78 20.77 0.29
N ARG A 112 0.16 21.86 -0.14
CA ARG A 112 0.79 22.81 -1.06
C ARG A 112 1.75 23.72 -0.30
N LEU A 113 3.04 23.49 -0.48
CA LEU A 113 4.13 24.23 0.15
C LEU A 113 5.39 24.14 -0.72
N CYS A 114 6.45 24.87 -0.35
CA CYS A 114 7.74 24.64 -0.95
C CYS A 114 8.30 23.28 -0.51
N VAL A 115 8.46 22.35 -1.44
CA VAL A 115 8.94 20.97 -1.14
C VAL A 115 10.31 20.92 -0.46
N VAL A 116 11.10 21.99 -0.56
CA VAL A 116 12.47 22.05 0.00
C VAL A 116 12.49 22.64 1.41
N CYS A 117 11.79 23.76 1.64
CA CYS A 117 11.87 24.49 2.92
C CYS A 117 10.54 24.60 3.67
N HIS A 118 9.50 23.93 3.17
CA HIS A 118 8.15 23.92 3.72
C HIS A 118 7.48 25.30 3.86
N ASP A 119 8.01 26.33 3.18
CA ASP A 119 7.39 27.66 3.12
C ASP A 119 5.97 27.56 2.55
N GLN A 120 5.01 28.08 3.30
CA GLN A 120 3.58 28.00 3.01
C GLN A 120 3.03 29.32 2.48
N ASN A 121 3.87 30.33 2.26
CA ASN A 121 3.41 31.62 1.77
C ASN A 121 2.84 31.49 0.35
N ILE A 122 1.51 31.38 0.28
CA ILE A 122 0.76 31.13 -0.96
C ILE A 122 1.06 32.17 -2.04
N ARG A 123 1.46 33.40 -1.67
CA ARG A 123 1.75 34.48 -2.61
C ARG A 123 3.05 34.28 -3.38
N VAL A 124 3.99 33.49 -2.87
CA VAL A 124 5.33 33.28 -3.46
C VAL A 124 5.54 31.86 -3.97
N LEU A 125 4.54 30.98 -3.79
CA LEU A 125 4.62 29.60 -4.25
C LEU A 125 4.28 29.47 -5.74
N GLU A 126 5.21 28.88 -6.48
CA GLU A 126 5.06 28.52 -7.89
C GLU A 126 4.90 26.99 -8.01
N ASP A 127 3.93 26.56 -8.82
CA ASP A 127 3.63 25.14 -9.00
C ASP A 127 4.53 24.55 -10.11
N CYS A 128 5.00 23.31 -9.92
CA CYS A 128 5.69 22.60 -10.98
C CYS A 128 4.77 22.46 -12.22
N PRO A 129 5.22 22.83 -13.42
CA PRO A 129 4.39 22.72 -14.62
C PRO A 129 4.20 21.27 -15.09
N ASN A 130 5.07 20.35 -14.65
CA ASN A 130 5.15 18.99 -15.15
C ASN A 130 4.46 17.95 -14.26
N CYS A 131 4.22 18.26 -12.98
CA CYS A 131 3.50 17.36 -12.08
C CYS A 131 2.47 18.12 -11.23
N PRO A 132 1.37 17.47 -10.81
CA PRO A 132 0.33 18.13 -10.02
C PRO A 132 0.57 18.10 -8.50
N ASN A 133 1.77 17.76 -8.03
CA ASN A 133 2.03 17.62 -6.59
C ASN A 133 2.86 18.77 -6.02
N THR A 134 3.94 19.13 -6.71
CA THR A 134 5.04 19.89 -6.11
C THR A 134 4.92 21.39 -6.37
N SER A 135 5.23 22.19 -5.36
CA SER A 135 5.38 23.64 -5.46
C SER A 135 6.72 24.09 -4.85
N PHE A 136 7.17 25.28 -5.23
CA PHE A 136 8.44 25.86 -4.80
C PHE A 136 8.24 27.31 -4.39
N CYS A 137 8.99 27.77 -3.38
CA CYS A 137 9.18 29.21 -3.18
C CYS A 137 10.20 29.74 -4.20
N THR A 138 10.27 31.06 -4.34
CA THR A 138 11.16 31.73 -5.31
C THR A 138 12.64 31.34 -5.19
N LYS A 139 13.09 30.94 -3.99
CA LYS A 139 14.48 30.48 -3.74
C LYS A 139 14.76 29.05 -4.22
N HIS A 140 13.74 28.21 -4.31
CA HIS A 140 13.89 26.78 -4.57
C HIS A 140 13.28 26.31 -5.90
N LYS A 141 12.88 27.23 -6.78
CA LYS A 141 12.26 26.92 -8.08
C LYS A 141 13.08 25.99 -9.00
N ASP A 142 14.40 25.97 -8.83
CA ASP A 142 15.34 25.22 -9.66
C ASP A 142 15.83 23.91 -9.02
N ASP A 143 15.17 23.45 -7.94
CA ASP A 143 15.54 22.27 -7.17
C ASP A 143 15.82 21.04 -8.05
N ILE A 144 16.95 20.39 -7.78
CA ILE A 144 17.42 19.23 -8.56
C ILE A 144 16.88 17.91 -8.03
N VAL A 145 16.45 17.85 -6.76
CA VAL A 145 15.96 16.63 -6.15
C VAL A 145 14.60 16.26 -6.74
N HIS A 146 13.68 17.23 -6.82
CA HIS A 146 12.39 17.06 -7.46
C HIS A 146 12.52 16.59 -8.92
N LYS A 147 13.49 17.11 -9.67
CA LYS A 147 13.70 16.72 -11.07
C LYS A 147 13.93 15.21 -11.23
N ARG A 148 14.48 14.52 -10.21
CA ARG A 148 14.70 13.06 -10.24
C ARG A 148 13.40 12.26 -10.18
N TYR A 149 12.35 12.79 -9.56
CA TYR A 149 11.09 12.08 -9.31
C TYR A 149 9.87 12.77 -9.94
N CYS A 150 10.00 13.92 -10.58
CA CYS A 150 8.91 14.68 -11.17
C CYS A 150 8.07 13.85 -12.15
N ASP A 151 8.72 13.10 -13.04
CA ASP A 151 8.03 12.23 -14.00
C ASP A 151 7.36 11.04 -13.32
N LEU A 152 7.93 10.53 -12.23
CA LEU A 152 7.31 9.47 -11.42
C LEU A 152 6.07 9.99 -10.68
N ILE A 153 6.10 11.21 -10.13
CA ILE A 153 4.93 11.85 -9.51
C ILE A 153 3.82 12.06 -10.55
N LYS A 154 4.18 12.50 -11.76
CA LYS A 154 3.24 12.63 -12.87
C LYS A 154 2.66 11.27 -13.25
N LEU A 155 3.48 10.22 -13.24
CA LEU A 155 3.04 8.86 -13.50
C LEU A 155 2.08 8.34 -12.42
N CYS A 156 2.35 8.57 -11.13
CA CYS A 156 1.40 8.29 -10.05
C CYS A 156 0.04 8.93 -10.34
N PHE A 157 0.06 10.22 -10.74
CA PHE A 157 -1.17 10.94 -11.05
C PHE A 157 -1.93 10.32 -12.23
N ASN A 158 -1.23 9.96 -13.30
CA ASN A 158 -1.86 9.33 -14.46
C ASN A 158 -2.48 7.98 -14.09
N LEU A 159 -1.79 7.17 -13.29
CA LEU A 159 -2.28 5.87 -12.81
C LEU A 159 -3.50 6.02 -11.88
N ASP A 160 -3.51 7.03 -11.00
CA ASP A 160 -4.66 7.38 -10.17
C ASP A 160 -5.85 7.85 -11.03
N VAL A 161 -5.62 8.63 -12.09
CA VAL A 161 -6.67 9.01 -13.04
C VAL A 161 -7.21 7.77 -13.76
N ILE A 162 -6.34 6.87 -14.20
CA ILE A 162 -6.73 5.62 -14.86
C ILE A 162 -7.63 4.78 -13.95
N SER A 163 -7.26 4.60 -12.67
CA SER A 163 -8.02 3.75 -11.73
C SER A 163 -9.45 4.22 -11.49
N ILE A 164 -9.74 5.51 -11.66
CA ILE A 164 -11.10 6.05 -11.51
C ILE A 164 -11.86 6.16 -12.84
N THR A 165 -11.15 6.37 -13.95
CA THR A 165 -11.76 6.58 -15.28
C THR A 165 -12.07 5.28 -16.00
N HIS A 166 -11.25 4.25 -15.79
CA HIS A 166 -11.41 2.95 -16.40
C HIS A 166 -12.07 1.98 -15.43
N GLU A 167 -12.84 1.03 -15.97
CA GLU A 167 -13.33 -0.08 -15.16
C GLU A 167 -12.16 -0.95 -14.74
N ARG A 168 -12.15 -1.37 -13.46
CA ARG A 168 -11.21 -2.36 -12.95
C ARG A 168 -11.33 -3.61 -13.83
N LYS A 169 -10.22 -4.01 -14.43
CA LYS A 169 -10.10 -5.24 -15.20
C LYS A 169 -9.03 -6.10 -14.58
N ILE A 170 -9.43 -7.29 -14.19
CA ILE A 170 -8.54 -8.33 -13.71
C ILE A 170 -7.69 -8.76 -14.91
N PRO A 171 -6.35 -8.78 -14.81
CA PRO A 171 -5.49 -9.18 -15.90
C PRO A 171 -5.86 -10.59 -16.37
N LYS A 172 -6.03 -10.78 -17.68
CA LYS A 172 -6.29 -12.11 -18.22
C LYS A 172 -4.98 -12.87 -18.32
N MET A 173 -4.91 -13.99 -17.62
CA MET A 173 -3.71 -14.82 -17.51
C MET A 173 -3.73 -15.97 -18.52
N ARG A 174 -2.57 -16.31 -19.06
CA ARG A 174 -2.30 -17.50 -19.90
C ARG A 174 -1.22 -18.37 -19.30
N ILE A 175 -1.44 -18.79 -18.06
CA ILE A 175 -0.47 -19.60 -17.33
C ILE A 175 -0.77 -21.08 -17.63
N PRO A 176 0.19 -21.83 -18.21
CA PRO A 176 0.00 -23.26 -18.44
C PRO A 176 -0.02 -24.02 -17.11
N TYR A 177 -0.67 -25.19 -17.09
CA TYR A 177 -0.55 -26.10 -15.96
C TYR A 177 0.83 -26.74 -15.95
N HIS A 178 1.57 -26.47 -14.90
CA HIS A 178 2.86 -27.08 -14.71
C HIS A 178 2.70 -28.46 -14.06
N ILE A 179 3.12 -29.51 -14.80
CA ILE A 179 3.14 -30.90 -14.31
C ILE A 179 4.40 -31.23 -13.50
N ASN A 180 5.43 -30.39 -13.61
CA ASN A 180 6.69 -30.48 -12.89
C ASN A 180 6.94 -29.16 -12.16
N HIS A 181 7.81 -29.16 -11.14
CA HIS A 181 8.23 -27.91 -10.53
C HIS A 181 8.99 -27.06 -11.55
N VAL A 182 8.48 -25.84 -11.80
CA VAL A 182 9.07 -24.87 -12.72
C VAL A 182 9.44 -23.61 -11.95
N ASN A 183 10.66 -23.12 -12.18
CA ASN A 183 11.10 -21.85 -11.61
C ASN A 183 10.28 -20.70 -12.20
N LEU A 184 9.97 -19.71 -11.37
CA LEU A 184 9.40 -18.46 -11.82
C LEU A 184 10.33 -17.77 -12.84
N PRO A 185 9.76 -16.93 -13.72
CA PRO A 185 10.51 -15.92 -14.47
C PRO A 185 11.44 -15.11 -13.57
N LYS A 186 12.42 -14.42 -14.14
CA LYS A 186 13.44 -13.72 -13.35
C LYS A 186 12.87 -12.58 -12.51
N ASN A 187 11.80 -11.93 -12.96
CA ASN A 187 11.19 -10.78 -12.29
C ASN A 187 9.75 -10.55 -12.78
N MET A 188 9.07 -9.59 -12.15
CA MET A 188 7.71 -9.16 -12.47
C MET A 188 7.49 -8.86 -13.95
N LYS A 189 8.41 -8.12 -14.59
CA LYS A 189 8.26 -7.75 -16.00
C LYS A 189 8.30 -8.98 -16.90
N ASP A 190 9.27 -9.87 -16.68
CA ASP A 190 9.40 -11.10 -17.47
C ASP A 190 8.17 -12.02 -17.29
N PHE A 191 7.57 -12.03 -16.09
CA PHE A 191 6.30 -12.74 -15.86
C PHE A 191 5.14 -12.11 -16.65
N ILE A 192 4.98 -10.79 -16.58
CA ILE A 192 3.94 -10.07 -17.31
C ILE A 192 4.06 -10.31 -18.82
N ASP A 193 5.27 -10.13 -19.36
CA ASP A 193 5.55 -10.31 -20.79
C ASP A 193 5.27 -11.74 -21.27
N SER A 194 5.44 -12.74 -20.39
CA SER A 194 5.27 -14.15 -20.73
C SER A 194 3.81 -14.63 -20.61
N TYR A 195 3.07 -14.14 -19.61
CA TYR A 195 1.82 -14.79 -19.19
C TYR A 195 0.59 -13.90 -19.16
N ILE A 196 0.73 -12.57 -19.29
CA ILE A 196 -0.41 -11.65 -19.20
C ILE A 196 -0.82 -11.21 -20.60
N GLU A 197 -2.11 -11.34 -20.91
CA GLU A 197 -2.65 -10.83 -22.17
C GLU A 197 -2.75 -9.30 -22.14
N PRO A 198 -2.21 -8.61 -23.16
CA PRO A 198 -2.39 -7.17 -23.30
C PRO A 198 -3.87 -6.79 -23.37
N TRP A 199 -4.23 -5.69 -22.71
CA TRP A 199 -5.60 -5.20 -22.68
C TRP A 199 -6.00 -4.66 -24.06
N LYS A 200 -6.90 -5.37 -24.73
CA LYS A 200 -7.43 -4.95 -26.04
C LYS A 200 -8.22 -3.65 -25.90
N ASN A 201 -8.00 -2.71 -26.84
CA ASN A 201 -8.73 -1.45 -26.95
C ASN A 201 -8.63 -0.53 -25.70
N SER A 202 -7.54 -0.61 -24.95
CA SER A 202 -7.28 0.36 -23.89
C SER A 202 -6.70 1.66 -24.50
N HIS A 203 -7.05 2.81 -23.92
CA HIS A 203 -6.36 4.08 -24.20
C HIS A 203 -5.03 4.20 -23.44
N MET A 204 -4.60 3.11 -22.82
CA MET A 204 -3.50 3.05 -21.87
C MET A 204 -2.21 2.66 -22.60
N SER A 205 -1.09 3.23 -22.18
CA SER A 205 0.21 2.78 -22.67
C SER A 205 0.58 1.42 -22.09
N ILE A 206 1.45 0.67 -22.78
CA ILE A 206 1.97 -0.61 -22.30
C ILE A 206 2.65 -0.45 -20.93
N VAL A 207 3.31 0.69 -20.68
CA VAL A 207 3.99 0.98 -19.41
C VAL A 207 2.97 1.11 -18.26
N GLU A 208 1.90 1.88 -18.47
CA GLU A 208 0.84 2.04 -17.46
C GLU A 208 0.12 0.72 -17.19
N GLU A 209 -0.15 -0.07 -18.23
CA GLU A 209 -0.75 -1.39 -18.11
C GLU A 209 0.15 -2.35 -17.33
N THR A 210 1.45 -2.36 -17.63
CA THR A 210 2.45 -3.17 -16.89
C THR A 210 2.47 -2.81 -15.42
N MET A 211 2.41 -1.52 -15.07
CA MET A 211 2.41 -1.07 -13.68
C MET A 211 1.14 -1.50 -12.93
N ILE A 212 -0.03 -1.36 -13.56
CA ILE A 212 -1.30 -1.80 -12.98
C ILE A 212 -1.32 -3.33 -12.78
N ASN A 213 -0.91 -4.09 -13.80
CA ASN A 213 -0.85 -5.54 -13.70
C ASN A 213 0.14 -5.97 -12.61
N SER A 214 1.29 -5.31 -12.49
CA SER A 214 2.30 -5.65 -11.49
C SER A 214 1.82 -5.48 -10.05
N GLU A 215 0.92 -4.53 -9.81
CA GLU A 215 0.34 -4.29 -8.49
C GLU A 215 -0.54 -5.47 -8.05
N TYR A 216 -1.43 -5.92 -8.94
CA TYR A 216 -2.30 -7.06 -8.65
C TYR A 216 -1.50 -8.37 -8.48
N LEU A 217 -0.45 -8.55 -9.29
CA LEU A 217 0.35 -9.77 -9.30
C LEU A 217 1.37 -9.85 -8.17
N SER A 218 1.72 -8.72 -7.53
CA SER A 218 2.85 -8.67 -6.60
C SER A 218 2.69 -9.66 -5.44
N ARG A 219 1.52 -9.76 -4.83
CA ARG A 219 1.27 -10.65 -3.68
C ARG A 219 1.47 -12.14 -4.02
N PRO A 220 0.69 -12.75 -4.93
CA PRO A 220 0.82 -14.18 -5.22
C PRO A 220 2.19 -14.54 -5.79
N LEU A 221 2.82 -13.68 -6.59
CA LEU A 221 4.15 -13.95 -7.14
C LEU A 221 5.26 -13.83 -6.10
N THR A 222 5.14 -12.88 -5.16
CA THR A 222 6.06 -12.79 -4.00
C THR A 222 5.95 -14.05 -3.14
N PHE A 223 4.75 -14.56 -2.94
CA PHE A 223 4.54 -15.81 -2.21
C PHE A 223 5.16 -17.02 -2.92
N LEU A 224 4.92 -17.19 -4.22
CA LEU A 224 5.57 -18.26 -5.01
C LEU A 224 7.08 -18.14 -4.99
N TYR A 225 7.61 -16.91 -5.05
CA TYR A 225 9.04 -16.66 -4.96
C TYR A 225 9.62 -17.13 -3.63
N ALA A 226 8.91 -16.87 -2.54
CA ALA A 226 9.31 -17.35 -1.22
C ALA A 226 9.29 -18.89 -1.13
N MET A 227 8.23 -19.54 -1.64
CA MET A 227 8.15 -21.00 -1.70
C MET A 227 9.31 -21.60 -2.50
N GLN A 228 9.63 -21.00 -3.66
CA GLN A 228 10.75 -21.43 -4.50
C GLN A 228 12.09 -21.30 -3.76
N LYS A 229 12.29 -20.21 -3.02
CA LYS A 229 13.51 -19.99 -2.21
C LYS A 229 13.65 -21.01 -1.10
N LEU A 230 12.56 -21.30 -0.39
CA LEU A 230 12.52 -22.32 0.66
C LEU A 230 12.66 -23.74 0.09
N ARG A 231 12.56 -23.93 -1.23
CA ARG A 231 12.46 -25.26 -1.88
C ARG A 231 11.38 -26.11 -1.20
N TYR A 232 10.29 -25.46 -0.81
CA TYR A 232 9.31 -26.07 0.06
C TYR A 232 8.59 -27.21 -0.67
N LEU A 233 8.58 -28.38 -0.04
CA LEU A 233 7.88 -29.56 -0.55
C LEU A 233 6.55 -29.69 0.18
N LEU A 234 5.46 -29.50 -0.56
CA LEU A 234 4.12 -29.65 -0.03
C LEU A 234 3.82 -31.13 0.22
N ASN A 235 3.41 -31.44 1.44
CA ASN A 235 2.92 -32.76 1.80
C ASN A 235 1.41 -32.84 1.52
N GLY A 236 1.05 -33.10 0.26
CA GLY A 236 -0.34 -33.27 -0.15
C GLY A 236 -0.72 -32.41 -1.35
N ASN A 237 -2.02 -32.29 -1.58
CA ASN A 237 -2.62 -31.52 -2.68
C ASN A 237 -3.27 -30.20 -2.21
N SER A 238 -3.11 -29.85 -0.93
CA SER A 238 -3.68 -28.65 -0.34
C SER A 238 -2.74 -27.99 0.65
N PHE A 239 -2.88 -26.67 0.81
CA PHE A 239 -2.22 -25.93 1.89
C PHE A 239 -3.00 -24.68 2.30
N VAL A 240 -2.65 -24.15 3.47
CA VAL A 240 -3.27 -23.00 4.13
C VAL A 240 -2.26 -21.87 4.26
N VAL A 241 -2.64 -20.66 3.81
CA VAL A 241 -1.86 -19.43 3.94
C VAL A 241 -2.60 -18.46 4.82
N HIS A 242 -1.96 -17.99 5.89
CA HIS A 242 -2.43 -16.86 6.68
C HIS A 242 -1.76 -15.59 6.19
N ILE A 243 -2.55 -14.61 5.76
CA ILE A 243 -2.09 -13.26 5.47
C ILE A 243 -2.45 -12.40 6.69
N ILE A 244 -1.45 -12.02 7.48
CA ILE A 244 -1.61 -11.25 8.71
C ILE A 244 -1.46 -9.75 8.47
N ALA A 245 -2.03 -8.94 9.37
CA ALA A 245 -2.17 -7.48 9.18
C ALA A 245 -2.84 -7.13 7.84
N ALA A 246 -3.74 -8.00 7.37
CA ALA A 246 -4.44 -7.80 6.13
C ALA A 246 -5.38 -6.60 6.22
N ASN A 247 -5.40 -5.82 5.16
CA ASN A 247 -6.30 -4.69 4.98
C ASN A 247 -7.04 -4.80 3.63
N MET A 248 -7.82 -3.79 3.29
CA MET A 248 -8.63 -3.79 2.06
C MET A 248 -7.83 -3.90 0.77
N ILE A 249 -6.54 -3.55 0.77
CA ILE A 249 -5.64 -3.70 -0.39
C ILE A 249 -5.32 -5.17 -0.63
N ASP A 250 -5.29 -6.01 0.42
CA ASP A 250 -5.01 -7.44 0.27
C ASP A 250 -6.19 -8.22 -0.30
N ILE A 251 -7.41 -7.68 -0.17
CA ILE A 251 -8.61 -8.18 -0.84
C ILE A 251 -8.60 -7.81 -2.33
N ASP A 252 -7.97 -6.70 -2.69
CA ASP A 252 -7.92 -6.24 -4.08
C ASP A 252 -7.18 -7.26 -4.94
N SER A 253 -7.83 -7.71 -6.02
CA SER A 253 -7.37 -8.79 -6.92
C SER A 253 -7.10 -10.16 -6.28
N ILE A 254 -7.72 -10.48 -5.14
CA ILE A 254 -7.51 -11.77 -4.45
C ILE A 254 -7.76 -13.00 -5.35
N GLU A 255 -8.61 -12.87 -6.36
CA GLU A 255 -8.84 -13.88 -7.40
C GLU A 255 -7.58 -14.30 -8.18
N LEU A 256 -6.56 -13.44 -8.27
CA LEU A 256 -5.29 -13.77 -8.93
C LEU A 256 -4.42 -14.75 -8.13
N TRP A 257 -4.79 -15.08 -6.89
CA TRP A 257 -4.17 -16.21 -6.20
C TRP A 257 -4.46 -17.56 -6.89
N GLU A 258 -5.36 -17.60 -7.87
CA GLU A 258 -5.52 -18.73 -8.79
C GLU A 258 -4.20 -19.11 -9.48
N ILE A 259 -3.24 -18.18 -9.64
CA ILE A 259 -1.90 -18.47 -10.16
C ILE A 259 -1.27 -19.68 -9.46
N LEU A 260 -1.47 -19.82 -8.15
CA LEU A 260 -0.91 -20.94 -7.37
C LEU A 260 -1.41 -22.30 -7.86
N LEU A 261 -2.67 -22.39 -8.27
CA LEU A 261 -3.30 -23.61 -8.78
C LEU A 261 -2.76 -24.03 -10.15
N HIS A 262 -2.28 -23.08 -10.95
CA HIS A 262 -1.61 -23.36 -12.22
C HIS A 262 -0.12 -23.65 -12.05
N TRP A 263 0.52 -22.96 -11.10
CA TRP A 263 1.98 -22.97 -10.95
C TRP A 263 2.52 -24.16 -10.16
N LEU A 264 1.82 -24.57 -9.10
CA LEU A 264 2.28 -25.63 -8.22
C LEU A 264 1.76 -26.99 -8.70
N PRO A 265 2.65 -27.90 -9.17
CA PRO A 265 2.23 -29.24 -9.57
C PRO A 265 1.63 -29.95 -8.35
N CYS A 266 0.55 -30.71 -8.56
CA CYS A 266 -0.18 -31.48 -7.54
C CYS A 266 -1.12 -30.70 -6.61
N ILE A 267 -1.10 -29.36 -6.61
CA ILE A 267 -2.05 -28.58 -5.78
C ILE A 267 -3.41 -28.51 -6.46
N THR A 268 -4.43 -28.92 -5.71
CA THR A 268 -5.84 -28.81 -6.08
C THR A 268 -6.60 -27.84 -5.19
N THR A 269 -6.15 -27.61 -3.94
CA THR A 269 -6.85 -26.70 -3.02
C THR A 269 -5.89 -25.71 -2.38
N VAL A 270 -6.18 -24.42 -2.48
CA VAL A 270 -5.48 -23.37 -1.75
C VAL A 270 -6.48 -22.68 -0.84
N GLN A 271 -6.15 -22.56 0.45
CA GLN A 271 -6.93 -21.82 1.42
C GLN A 271 -6.16 -20.57 1.87
N ILE A 272 -6.79 -19.41 1.77
CA ILE A 272 -6.19 -18.13 2.16
C ILE A 272 -7.06 -17.50 3.22
N PHE A 273 -6.46 -17.22 4.38
CA PHE A 273 -7.09 -16.48 5.47
C PHE A 273 -6.49 -15.08 5.51
N LEU A 274 -7.30 -14.08 5.21
CA LEU A 274 -6.96 -12.66 5.37
C LEU A 274 -7.37 -12.24 6.78
N ILE A 275 -6.39 -11.94 7.63
CA ILE A 275 -6.61 -11.70 9.06
C ILE A 275 -6.14 -10.29 9.42
N GLY A 276 -7.07 -9.44 9.85
CA GLY A 276 -6.77 -8.07 10.26
C GLY A 276 -8.00 -7.29 10.72
N PRO A 277 -7.85 -6.40 11.72
CA PRO A 277 -8.97 -5.66 12.31
C PRO A 277 -9.56 -4.59 11.38
N GLU A 278 -8.87 -4.22 10.31
CA GLU A 278 -9.32 -3.21 9.34
C GLU A 278 -10.25 -3.77 8.25
N LEU A 279 -10.42 -5.09 8.22
CA LEU A 279 -11.26 -5.77 7.25
C LEU A 279 -12.74 -5.54 7.59
N SER A 280 -13.56 -5.31 6.56
CA SER A 280 -14.98 -4.99 6.73
C SER A 280 -15.90 -5.81 5.81
N ILE A 281 -15.40 -6.93 5.30
CA ILE A 281 -16.12 -7.83 4.38
C ILE A 281 -16.13 -9.22 5.01
N ASP A 282 -17.30 -9.88 5.02
CA ASP A 282 -17.44 -11.19 5.69
C ASP A 282 -16.95 -12.36 4.81
N SER A 283 -17.04 -12.25 3.48
CA SER A 283 -16.55 -13.27 2.55
C SER A 283 -16.33 -12.75 1.15
N VAL A 284 -15.44 -13.41 0.40
CA VAL A 284 -15.19 -13.15 -1.02
C VAL A 284 -15.33 -14.45 -1.80
N SER A 285 -16.24 -14.46 -2.76
CA SER A 285 -16.37 -15.58 -3.70
C SER A 285 -15.40 -15.38 -4.86
N VAL A 286 -14.52 -16.36 -5.10
CA VAL A 286 -13.66 -16.38 -6.28
C VAL A 286 -14.25 -17.29 -7.35
N ASN A 287 -14.37 -16.78 -8.57
CA ASN A 287 -14.75 -17.57 -9.74
C ASN A 287 -13.49 -17.98 -10.50
N LEU A 288 -13.09 -19.24 -10.36
CA LEU A 288 -11.92 -19.79 -11.03
C LEU A 288 -12.11 -19.84 -12.55
N CYS A 289 -11.00 -19.95 -13.29
CA CYS A 289 -11.00 -20.22 -14.71
C CYS A 289 -11.63 -21.59 -15.02
N LYS A 290 -12.09 -21.76 -16.26
CA LYS A 290 -12.78 -22.97 -16.71
C LYS A 290 -11.94 -24.23 -16.53
N ASP A 291 -10.64 -24.13 -16.71
CA ASP A 291 -9.74 -25.27 -16.59
C ASP A 291 -9.60 -25.69 -15.11
N CYS A 292 -9.45 -24.72 -14.19
CA CYS A 292 -9.40 -25.01 -12.75
C CYS A 292 -10.72 -25.61 -12.26
N GLN A 293 -11.86 -25.12 -12.77
CA GLN A 293 -13.17 -25.71 -12.49
C GLN A 293 -13.29 -27.14 -13.01
N TYR A 294 -12.84 -27.40 -14.25
CA TYR A 294 -12.86 -28.73 -14.86
C TYR A 294 -12.01 -29.73 -14.06
N ASP A 295 -10.84 -29.31 -13.60
CA ASP A 295 -9.93 -30.11 -12.79
C ASP A 295 -10.33 -30.18 -11.30
N ASN A 296 -11.51 -29.67 -10.93
CA ASN A 296 -12.04 -29.61 -9.56
C ASN A 296 -11.08 -28.94 -8.55
N LYS A 297 -10.34 -27.93 -9.02
CA LYS A 297 -9.48 -27.12 -8.16
C LYS A 297 -10.31 -26.11 -7.37
N GLN A 298 -9.80 -25.70 -6.22
CA GLN A 298 -10.45 -24.80 -5.28
C GLN A 298 -9.49 -23.73 -4.77
N LEU A 299 -9.97 -22.49 -4.78
CA LEU A 299 -9.35 -21.37 -4.08
C LEU A 299 -10.36 -20.85 -3.07
N LEU A 300 -10.10 -21.12 -1.79
CA LEU A 300 -10.99 -20.77 -0.69
C LEU A 300 -10.42 -19.53 0.01
N ILE A 301 -11.22 -18.46 0.04
CA ILE A 301 -10.85 -17.20 0.70
C ILE A 301 -11.71 -17.04 1.95
N GLN A 302 -11.05 -16.87 3.09
CA GLN A 302 -11.67 -16.56 4.38
C GLN A 302 -11.18 -15.21 4.86
N ILE A 303 -12.10 -14.41 5.39
CA ILE A 303 -11.78 -13.08 5.94
C ILE A 303 -12.08 -13.08 7.43
N CYS A 304 -11.08 -12.73 8.22
CA CYS A 304 -11.14 -12.70 9.67
C CYS A 304 -10.88 -11.27 10.14
N SER A 305 -11.97 -10.51 10.37
CA SER A 305 -11.93 -9.11 10.81
C SER A 305 -11.58 -8.97 12.30
N MET A 306 -10.40 -9.46 12.68
CA MET A 306 -9.91 -9.53 14.05
C MET A 306 -8.37 -9.53 14.10
N LEU A 307 -7.82 -9.42 15.31
CA LEU A 307 -6.38 -9.60 15.54
C LEU A 307 -5.99 -11.07 15.40
N TYR A 308 -4.72 -11.34 15.07
CA TYR A 308 -4.25 -12.70 14.80
C TYR A 308 -4.39 -13.62 16.02
N GLU A 309 -4.04 -13.11 17.20
CA GLU A 309 -4.19 -13.80 18.49
C GLU A 309 -5.63 -14.17 18.82
N ASN A 310 -6.60 -13.39 18.35
CA ASN A 310 -8.02 -13.71 18.54
C ASN A 310 -8.44 -14.83 17.60
N TYR A 311 -7.99 -14.79 16.34
CA TYR A 311 -8.30 -15.84 15.37
C TYR A 311 -7.71 -17.19 15.79
N THR A 312 -6.50 -17.23 16.35
CA THR A 312 -5.92 -18.49 16.85
C THR A 312 -6.67 -19.12 18.02
N ASN A 313 -7.51 -18.34 18.70
CA ASN A 313 -8.37 -18.81 19.79
C ASN A 313 -9.83 -19.03 19.36
N ASP A 314 -10.16 -18.79 18.09
CA ASP A 314 -11.50 -18.94 17.54
C ASP A 314 -11.79 -20.41 17.19
N ASP A 315 -13.05 -20.85 17.34
CA ASP A 315 -13.45 -22.23 17.01
C ASP A 315 -13.29 -22.56 15.53
N SER A 316 -13.26 -21.56 14.65
CA SER A 316 -13.03 -21.70 13.21
C SER A 316 -11.55 -21.78 12.82
N TYR A 317 -10.64 -21.75 13.80
CA TYR A 317 -9.20 -21.73 13.55
C TYR A 317 -8.73 -22.93 12.72
N VAL A 318 -8.01 -22.61 11.64
CA VAL A 318 -7.26 -23.59 10.82
C VAL A 318 -5.77 -23.29 10.94
N LYS A 319 -4.96 -24.32 11.18
CA LYS A 319 -3.50 -24.15 11.28
C LYS A 319 -2.89 -23.79 9.92
N PRO A 320 -1.98 -22.80 9.84
CA PRO A 320 -1.34 -22.43 8.58
C PRO A 320 -0.16 -23.32 8.21
N ASP A 321 0.05 -23.53 6.91
CA ASP A 321 1.31 -24.00 6.34
C ASP A 321 2.29 -22.84 6.09
N PHE A 322 1.78 -21.62 5.91
CA PHE A 322 2.58 -20.41 5.72
C PHE A 322 1.90 -19.21 6.37
N ILE A 323 2.71 -18.29 6.89
CA ILE A 323 2.26 -16.98 7.35
C ILE A 323 2.96 -15.91 6.50
N VAL A 324 2.18 -14.93 6.03
CA VAL A 324 2.67 -13.84 5.19
C VAL A 324 2.19 -12.51 5.76
N GLY A 325 3.10 -11.55 5.95
CA GLY A 325 2.78 -10.16 6.29
C GLY A 325 3.26 -9.23 5.17
N TYR A 326 2.34 -8.75 4.34
CA TYR A 326 2.68 -7.79 3.28
C TYR A 326 2.76 -6.38 3.85
N ASN A 327 3.94 -5.76 3.82
CA ASN A 327 4.15 -4.38 4.31
C ASN A 327 3.52 -4.14 5.70
N ALA A 328 3.66 -5.13 6.59
CA ALA A 328 2.88 -5.23 7.83
C ALA A 328 3.17 -4.13 8.88
N GLY A 329 4.27 -3.38 8.75
CA GLY A 329 4.60 -2.26 9.63
C GLY A 329 4.82 -2.67 11.09
N ILE A 330 5.37 -3.86 11.35
CA ILE A 330 5.55 -4.40 12.71
C ILE A 330 6.47 -3.45 13.53
N HIS A 331 7.41 -2.79 12.85
CA HIS A 331 8.34 -1.83 13.42
C HIS A 331 7.73 -0.48 13.84
N GLU A 332 6.60 -0.06 13.26
CA GLU A 332 6.06 1.31 13.37
C GLU A 332 5.46 1.66 14.75
N CYS A 333 5.26 0.67 15.62
CA CYS A 333 4.67 0.92 16.93
C CYS A 333 5.71 1.46 17.94
N GLU A 334 5.64 2.75 18.25
CA GLU A 334 6.65 3.43 19.09
C GLU A 334 6.58 3.08 20.59
N ASP A 335 5.42 2.63 21.11
CA ASP A 335 5.19 2.50 22.56
C ASP A 335 5.41 1.07 23.09
N PHE A 336 6.65 0.58 22.92
CA PHE A 336 7.06 -0.81 23.23
C PHE A 336 6.96 -1.23 24.71
N ARG A 337 6.95 -0.28 25.65
CA ARG A 337 6.84 -0.57 27.08
C ARG A 337 5.40 -0.79 27.56
N SER A 338 4.43 -0.58 26.66
CA SER A 338 3.03 -0.86 26.94
C SER A 338 2.77 -2.36 26.86
N GLU A 339 2.20 -2.93 27.92
CA GLU A 339 1.65 -4.29 27.91
C GLU A 339 0.55 -4.47 26.85
N ASN A 340 -0.01 -3.38 26.32
CA ASN A 340 -1.01 -3.36 25.25
C ASN A 340 -0.39 -3.35 23.83
N TYR A 341 0.86 -3.78 23.67
CA TYR A 341 1.50 -3.91 22.35
C TYR A 341 0.89 -5.11 21.60
N SER A 342 -0.08 -4.84 20.70
CA SER A 342 -0.81 -5.88 19.95
C SER A 342 0.13 -6.85 19.25
N TRP A 343 1.19 -6.33 18.63
CA TRP A 343 2.16 -7.16 17.91
C TRP A 343 2.98 -8.09 18.80
N ARG A 344 3.16 -7.82 20.10
CA ARG A 344 3.95 -8.73 20.96
C ARG A 344 3.34 -10.12 20.96
N GLN A 345 2.07 -10.16 21.33
CA GLN A 345 1.30 -11.37 21.46
C GLN A 345 1.11 -12.03 20.09
N SER A 346 0.80 -11.24 19.04
CA SER A 346 0.68 -11.79 17.70
C SER A 346 1.97 -12.47 17.22
N LEU A 347 3.15 -11.88 17.44
CA LEU A 347 4.42 -12.45 16.99
C LEU A 347 4.82 -13.71 17.77
N GLU A 348 4.58 -13.73 19.08
CA GLU A 348 4.76 -14.93 19.91
C GLU A 348 3.90 -16.08 19.36
N ILE A 349 2.62 -15.82 19.06
CA ILE A 349 1.69 -16.80 18.48
C ILE A 349 2.08 -17.20 17.04
N VAL A 350 2.58 -16.26 16.23
CA VAL A 350 3.12 -16.57 14.88
C VAL A 350 4.27 -17.56 14.99
N ALA A 351 5.17 -17.39 15.97
CA ALA A 351 6.26 -18.33 16.19
C ALA A 351 5.77 -19.71 16.64
N GLU A 352 4.73 -19.78 17.47
CA GLU A 352 4.11 -21.03 17.91
C GLU A 352 3.49 -21.86 16.77
N GLN A 353 3.18 -21.26 15.62
CA GLN A 353 2.63 -21.99 14.49
C GLN A 353 3.62 -22.96 13.83
N ASN A 354 4.92 -22.77 14.07
CA ASN A 354 5.98 -23.64 13.57
C ASN A 354 5.94 -23.82 12.03
N CYS A 355 5.69 -22.73 11.31
CA CYS A 355 5.69 -22.68 9.86
C CYS A 355 6.49 -21.47 9.34
N PRO A 356 6.80 -21.42 8.03
CA PRO A 356 7.55 -20.29 7.48
C PRO A 356 6.79 -18.96 7.62
N LEU A 357 7.54 -17.91 7.97
CA LEU A 357 7.08 -16.53 7.96
C LEU A 357 7.71 -15.78 6.79
N ILE A 358 6.89 -15.10 6.00
CA ILE A 358 7.31 -14.27 4.88
C ILE A 358 6.85 -12.84 5.15
N LEU A 359 7.79 -11.89 5.17
CA LEU A 359 7.49 -10.48 5.35
C LEU A 359 7.93 -9.68 4.14
N THR A 360 7.20 -8.62 3.81
CA THR A 360 7.65 -7.61 2.85
C THR A 360 7.70 -6.22 3.49
N SER A 361 8.51 -5.34 2.92
CA SER A 361 8.66 -3.94 3.38
C SER A 361 8.85 -2.97 2.21
N TYR A 362 8.63 -1.68 2.45
CA TYR A 362 8.81 -0.64 1.42
C TYR A 362 10.27 -0.33 1.19
N THR A 363 11.11 -0.47 2.22
CA THR A 363 12.55 -0.19 2.15
C THR A 363 13.37 -1.27 2.84
N SER A 364 14.67 -1.35 2.53
CA SER A 364 15.58 -2.25 3.24
C SER A 364 15.69 -1.88 4.72
N THR A 365 15.65 -0.59 5.04
CA THR A 365 15.75 -0.08 6.40
C THR A 365 14.54 -0.49 7.24
N GLU A 366 13.33 -0.45 6.69
CA GLU A 366 12.14 -0.99 7.36
C GLU A 366 12.28 -2.49 7.62
N ALA A 367 12.70 -3.24 6.60
CA ALA A 367 12.90 -4.68 6.70
C ALA A 367 13.91 -5.04 7.82
N GLU A 368 15.01 -4.29 7.92
CA GLU A 368 15.98 -4.43 9.02
C GLU A 368 15.36 -4.14 10.39
N LYS A 369 14.49 -3.12 10.50
CA LYS A 369 13.77 -2.85 11.75
C LYS A 369 12.78 -3.96 12.09
N GLU A 370 12.13 -4.58 11.11
CA GLU A 370 11.26 -5.75 11.34
C GLU A 370 12.05 -6.91 11.97
N GLN A 371 13.24 -7.19 11.44
CA GLN A 371 14.14 -8.20 12.00
C GLN A 371 14.58 -7.88 13.43
N ILE A 372 14.92 -6.61 13.72
CA ILE A 372 15.28 -6.18 15.07
C ILE A 372 14.10 -6.42 16.01
N ARG A 373 12.89 -6.01 15.60
CA ARG A 373 11.68 -6.14 16.42
C ARG A 373 11.34 -7.61 16.70
N LEU A 374 11.43 -8.47 15.70
CA LEU A 374 11.21 -9.92 15.86
C LEU A 374 12.14 -10.52 16.92
N ASN A 375 13.43 -10.16 16.90
CA ASN A 375 14.39 -10.63 17.90
C ASN A 375 14.09 -10.09 19.31
N GLU A 376 13.66 -8.84 19.42
CA GLU A 376 13.29 -8.22 20.71
C GLU A 376 12.07 -8.90 21.35
N VAL A 377 11.05 -9.24 20.54
CA VAL A 377 9.83 -9.87 21.05
C VAL A 377 10.05 -11.34 21.40
N LEU A 378 10.69 -12.09 20.50
CA LEU A 378 10.78 -13.53 20.65
C LEU A 378 11.89 -13.98 21.61
N ASN A 379 12.73 -13.05 22.11
CA ASN A 379 13.93 -13.34 22.92
C ASN A 379 14.85 -14.43 22.31
N ASN A 380 14.65 -14.70 21.03
CA ASN A 380 15.30 -15.72 20.24
C ASN A 380 16.18 -15.02 19.22
N HIS A 381 17.35 -15.58 18.94
CA HIS A 381 18.17 -15.11 17.82
C HIS A 381 17.57 -15.63 16.51
N VAL A 382 16.40 -15.12 16.15
CA VAL A 382 15.71 -15.48 14.91
C VAL A 382 16.57 -15.00 13.75
N LYS A 383 16.89 -15.92 12.84
CA LYS A 383 17.65 -15.60 11.62
C LYS A 383 16.75 -15.81 10.42
N TYR A 384 16.69 -14.81 9.56
CA TYR A 384 16.11 -14.99 8.24
C TYR A 384 16.95 -15.99 7.44
N THR A 385 16.26 -16.79 6.62
CA THR A 385 16.86 -17.65 5.61
C THR A 385 17.26 -16.83 4.39
N TYR A 386 16.43 -15.83 4.02
CA TYR A 386 16.67 -14.93 2.90
C TYR A 386 16.26 -13.50 3.24
N PHE A 387 17.05 -12.53 2.78
CA PHE A 387 16.71 -11.11 2.81
C PHE A 387 17.29 -10.44 1.56
N GLU A 388 16.42 -9.93 0.68
CA GLU A 388 16.83 -9.29 -0.56
C GLU A 388 15.74 -8.36 -1.12
N GLN A 389 16.07 -7.63 -2.19
CA GLN A 389 15.06 -6.92 -2.97
C GLN A 389 14.15 -7.93 -3.67
N ASN A 390 12.84 -7.72 -3.56
CA ASN A 390 11.84 -8.61 -4.13
C ASN A 390 11.73 -8.41 -5.65
N PRO A 391 12.06 -9.43 -6.48
CA PRO A 391 11.95 -9.33 -7.93
C PRO A 391 10.49 -9.27 -8.43
N PHE A 392 9.52 -9.56 -7.54
CA PHE A 392 8.08 -9.50 -7.79
C PHE A 392 7.38 -8.38 -7.00
N SER A 393 8.14 -7.36 -6.59
CA SER A 393 7.58 -6.11 -6.10
C SER A 393 6.71 -5.42 -7.15
N SER A 394 5.78 -4.58 -6.70
CA SER A 394 4.97 -3.77 -7.62
C SER A 394 5.85 -2.77 -8.36
N LEU A 395 5.61 -2.58 -9.65
CA LEU A 395 6.26 -1.56 -10.48
C LEU A 395 5.51 -0.23 -10.44
N ARG A 396 4.36 -0.17 -9.78
CA ARG A 396 3.54 1.04 -9.65
C ARG A 396 4.14 1.99 -8.60
N PRO A 397 4.49 3.23 -8.97
CA PRO A 397 4.95 4.22 -8.01
C PRO A 397 3.78 4.77 -7.19
N TYR A 398 4.04 5.07 -5.93
CA TYR A 398 3.15 5.79 -5.01
C TYR A 398 3.85 7.00 -4.43
N ARG A 399 3.11 8.05 -4.10
CA ARG A 399 3.66 9.22 -3.41
C ARG A 399 3.87 8.91 -1.94
N ASP A 400 5.08 9.13 -1.46
CA ASP A 400 5.43 9.06 -0.04
C ASP A 400 5.16 10.42 0.61
N PHE A 401 4.32 10.45 1.65
CA PHE A 401 3.98 11.70 2.34
C PHE A 401 4.98 12.08 3.43
N GLU A 402 5.82 11.15 3.88
CA GLU A 402 6.79 11.40 4.93
C GLU A 402 7.99 12.16 4.36
N ASN A 403 8.56 11.65 3.27
CA ASN A 403 9.75 12.24 2.64
C ASN A 403 9.47 12.98 1.32
N GLU A 404 8.20 13.14 0.93
CA GLU A 404 7.78 13.77 -0.34
C GLU A 404 8.29 13.06 -1.61
N GLY A 405 8.72 11.80 -1.47
CA GLY A 405 9.32 10.97 -2.49
C GLY A 405 8.34 9.96 -3.12
N ILE A 406 8.90 8.82 -3.52
CA ILE A 406 8.17 7.72 -4.19
C ILE A 406 8.49 6.40 -3.48
N TYR A 407 7.46 5.58 -3.24
CA TYR A 407 7.62 4.21 -2.76
C TYR A 407 6.90 3.19 -3.67
N TYR A 408 7.21 1.92 -3.47
CA TYR A 408 6.66 0.78 -4.21
C TYR A 408 6.24 -0.32 -3.23
N GLN A 409 5.09 -0.94 -3.46
CA GLN A 409 4.60 -2.04 -2.61
C GLN A 409 5.51 -3.26 -2.72
N ASN A 410 5.70 -3.96 -1.60
CA ASN A 410 6.47 -5.21 -1.49
C ASN A 410 7.92 -5.13 -1.99
N GLN A 411 8.62 -4.01 -1.86
CA GLN A 411 9.93 -3.79 -2.48
C GLN A 411 11.03 -4.72 -1.96
N TYR A 412 11.01 -5.05 -0.67
CA TYR A 412 11.94 -5.98 -0.03
C TYR A 412 11.18 -7.18 0.52
N ILE A 413 11.86 -8.33 0.58
CA ILE A 413 11.32 -9.57 1.16
C ILE A 413 12.30 -10.14 2.18
N ILE A 414 11.76 -10.56 3.33
CA ILE A 414 12.47 -11.35 4.34
C ILE A 414 11.72 -12.67 4.52
N ILE A 415 12.45 -13.78 4.49
CA ILE A 415 11.89 -15.12 4.62
C ILE A 415 12.53 -15.82 5.80
N TYR A 416 11.70 -16.35 6.69
CA TYR A 416 12.08 -17.20 7.81
C TYR A 416 11.52 -18.60 7.57
N GLU A 417 12.37 -19.62 7.57
CA GLU A 417 11.91 -21.01 7.46
C GLU A 417 11.13 -21.45 8.71
N ASN A 418 11.57 -21.00 9.89
CA ASN A 418 10.88 -21.14 11.16
C ASN A 418 11.39 -20.07 12.14
N LEU A 419 10.51 -19.55 13.00
CA LEU A 419 10.87 -18.58 14.05
C LEU A 419 11.35 -19.25 15.35
N ASN A 420 11.02 -20.52 15.57
CA ASN A 420 11.49 -21.31 16.70
C ASN A 420 12.89 -21.85 16.42
N SER A 421 13.90 -21.19 17.00
CA SER A 421 15.32 -21.55 16.86
C SER A 421 15.74 -22.88 17.54
N TYR A 422 14.80 -23.69 18.06
CA TYR A 422 15.10 -24.94 18.77
C TYR A 422 14.94 -26.22 17.93
N SER A 423 14.40 -26.18 16.72
CA SER A 423 14.16 -27.38 15.91
C SER A 423 15.31 -27.72 14.94
N ASN A 424 16.55 -27.65 15.41
CA ASN A 424 17.71 -28.30 14.75
C ASN A 424 18.80 -28.64 15.77
N ARG A 425 18.45 -29.50 16.73
CA ARG A 425 19.39 -30.48 17.29
C ARG A 425 18.68 -31.82 17.26
N TYR A 426 19.25 -32.76 16.49
CA TYR A 426 18.84 -34.15 16.30
C TYR A 426 17.63 -34.36 15.38
N PHE A 427 17.87 -34.76 14.12
CA PHE A 427 17.89 -36.18 13.71
C PHE A 427 18.85 -36.39 12.55
#